data_AF-A0A9P6EXH2-F1
#
_entry.id   AF-A0A9P6EXH2-F1
#
_cell.length_a   1.000
_cell.length_b   1.000
_cell.length_c   1.000
_cell.angle_alpha   90.00
_cell.angle_beta   90.00
_cell.angle_gamma   90.00
#
_symmetry.space_group_name_H-M   'P 1'
#
loop_
_entity.id
_entity.type
_entity.pdbx_description
1 polymer ?
#
loop_
_entity_poly.entity_id
_entity_poly.type
_entity_poly.pdbx_seq_one_letter_code
_entity_poly.pdbx_strand_id
1 'polypeptide(L)'
;MPLLTETSADGKAKLQVAESDAIERYLARKFELFGNGTAFEEVLVNTFANSTQGLIMSIFNSYSLIEDPAVRTKNKDPLISDNIAPWIKYHEQHLQANGANGHYVGNKVSLADVKTDYVVSMIQGLSGDELVSEEMTPAIWRVRQEMDKIEGVAEWKASEEYKSLGEENFAFLGY
;
A
#
# COMPACT_ATOMS: atom_id res chain seq x y z
N MET A 1 -11.26 0.00 -14.22
CA MET A 1 -11.72 0.82 -13.07
C MET A 1 -12.50 -0.09 -12.13
N PRO A 2 -12.13 -0.21 -10.85
CA PRO A 2 -12.84 -1.05 -9.91
C PRO A 2 -14.18 -0.46 -9.51
N LEU A 3 -15.15 -1.33 -9.23
CA LEU A 3 -16.48 -0.97 -8.73
C LEU A 3 -16.86 -1.96 -7.63
N LEU A 4 -17.09 -1.46 -6.42
CA LEU A 4 -17.64 -2.24 -5.33
C LEU A 4 -19.17 -2.11 -5.33
N THR A 5 -19.87 -3.24 -5.36
CA THR A 5 -21.33 -3.29 -5.14
C THR A 5 -21.61 -4.01 -3.83
N GLU A 6 -22.31 -3.35 -2.92
CA GLU A 6 -22.82 -3.93 -1.69
C GLU A 6 -24.34 -3.97 -1.71
N THR A 7 -24.91 -5.10 -1.31
CA THR A 7 -26.36 -5.26 -1.10
C THR A 7 -26.62 -5.37 0.40
N SER A 8 -27.58 -4.59 0.92
CA SER A 8 -27.95 -4.64 2.33
C SER A 8 -28.45 -6.04 2.73
N ALA A 9 -28.38 -6.36 4.02
CA ALA A 9 -28.80 -7.66 4.54
C ALA A 9 -30.28 -8.00 4.21
N ASP A 10 -31.15 -6.99 4.07
CA ASP A 10 -32.55 -7.15 3.69
C ASP A 10 -32.78 -7.16 2.17
N GLY A 11 -31.72 -7.03 1.37
CA GLY A 11 -31.76 -7.02 -0.10
C GLY A 11 -32.32 -5.74 -0.73
N LYS A 12 -32.73 -4.74 0.07
CA LYS A 12 -33.50 -3.59 -0.43
C LYS A 12 -32.64 -2.42 -0.88
N ALA A 13 -31.45 -2.27 -0.30
CA ALA A 13 -30.52 -1.21 -0.64
C ALA A 13 -29.33 -1.78 -1.40
N LYS A 14 -28.89 -1.04 -2.42
CA LYS A 14 -27.63 -1.28 -3.13
C LYS A 14 -26.76 -0.05 -3.02
N LEU A 15 -25.54 -0.23 -2.55
CA LEU A 15 -24.49 0.77 -2.56
C LEU A 15 -23.54 0.43 -3.70
N GLN A 16 -23.22 1.43 -4.53
CA GLN A 16 -22.17 1.35 -5.53
C GLN A 16 -21.08 2.36 -5.17
N VAL A 17 -19.87 1.87 -4.96
CA VAL A 17 -18.70 2.69 -4.68
C VAL A 17 -17.72 2.52 -5.84
N ALA A 18 -17.51 3.60 -6.58
CA ALA A 18 -16.44 3.71 -7.58
C ALA A 18 -15.23 4.41 -6.95
N GLU A 19 -14.10 4.39 -7.65
CA GLU A 19 -12.79 4.90 -7.21
C GLU A 19 -12.11 4.03 -6.14
N SER A 20 -10.91 3.54 -6.43
CA SER A 20 -10.18 2.64 -5.54
C SER A 20 -10.02 3.21 -4.12
N ASP A 21 -9.67 4.49 -4.01
CA ASP A 21 -9.48 5.16 -2.71
C ASP A 21 -10.80 5.25 -1.90
N ALA A 22 -11.94 5.49 -2.58
CA ALA A 22 -13.23 5.51 -1.90
C ALA A 22 -13.67 4.11 -1.47
N ILE A 23 -13.42 3.08 -2.30
CA ILE A 23 -13.67 1.67 -1.99
C ILE A 23 -12.85 1.25 -0.76
N GLU A 24 -11.55 1.51 -0.76
CA GLU A 24 -10.64 1.16 0.32
C GLU A 24 -11.02 1.84 1.64
N ARG A 25 -11.34 3.15 1.62
CA ARG A 25 -11.80 3.88 2.80
C ARG A 25 -13.14 3.39 3.33
N TYR A 26 -14.05 2.98 2.44
CA TYR A 26 -15.32 2.40 2.84
C TYR A 26 -15.11 1.07 3.55
N LEU A 27 -14.32 0.17 2.95
CA LEU A 27 -14.00 -1.14 3.53
C LEU A 27 -13.20 -0.97 4.84
N ALA A 28 -12.23 -0.07 4.89
CA ALA A 28 -11.45 0.16 6.09
C ALA A 28 -12.31 0.62 7.26
N ARG A 29 -13.30 1.51 7.04
CA ARG A 29 -14.25 1.86 8.10
C ARG A 29 -15.16 0.71 8.49
N LYS A 30 -15.67 -0.03 7.51
CA LYS A 30 -16.57 -1.16 7.74
C LYS A 30 -15.92 -2.29 8.55
N PHE A 31 -14.61 -2.49 8.37
CA PHE A 31 -13.83 -3.55 9.03
C PHE A 31 -12.87 -3.02 10.10
N GLU A 32 -13.12 -1.82 10.63
CA GLU A 32 -12.36 -1.25 11.76
C GLU A 32 -10.84 -1.05 11.50
N LEU A 33 -10.44 -0.92 10.24
CA LEU A 33 -9.07 -0.65 9.78
C LEU A 33 -8.79 0.85 9.59
N PHE A 34 -9.69 1.73 10.05
CA PHE A 34 -9.56 3.18 9.88
C PHE A 34 -9.23 3.91 11.19
N GLY A 35 -8.65 3.19 12.16
CA GLY A 35 -8.41 3.66 13.53
C GLY A 35 -9.52 3.20 14.49
N ASN A 36 -9.36 3.46 15.79
CA ASN A 36 -10.30 3.06 16.85
C ASN A 36 -11.47 4.06 17.00
N GLY A 37 -11.97 4.62 15.91
CA GLY A 37 -13.13 5.52 15.90
C GLY A 37 -12.92 6.90 16.54
N THR A 38 -11.66 7.31 16.78
CA THR A 38 -11.34 8.68 17.16
C THR A 38 -10.92 9.49 15.94
N ALA A 39 -11.37 10.74 15.84
CA ALA A 39 -10.98 11.63 14.75
C ALA A 39 -9.45 11.79 14.65
N PHE A 40 -8.74 11.69 15.78
CA PHE A 40 -7.28 11.78 15.81
C PHE A 40 -6.63 10.58 15.11
N GLU A 41 -6.99 9.35 15.48
CA GLU A 41 -6.44 8.15 14.84
C GLU A 41 -6.88 8.04 13.38
N GLU A 42 -8.13 8.40 13.05
CA GLU A 42 -8.60 8.45 11.67
C GLU A 42 -7.74 9.40 10.82
N VAL A 43 -7.39 10.57 11.35
CA VAL A 43 -6.50 11.52 10.65
C VAL A 43 -5.10 10.94 10.50
N LEU A 44 -4.56 10.25 11.50
CA LEU A 44 -3.25 9.59 11.38
C LEU A 44 -3.25 8.52 10.30
N VAL A 45 -4.23 7.62 10.30
CA VAL A 45 -4.37 6.59 9.25
C VAL A 45 -4.46 7.25 7.87
N ASN A 46 -5.24 8.33 7.76
CA ASN A 46 -5.39 9.08 6.52
C ASN A 46 -4.10 9.71 6.02
N THR A 47 -3.31 10.30 6.90
CA THR A 47 -2.04 10.94 6.54
C THR A 47 -1.11 9.94 5.85
N PHE A 48 -0.92 8.75 6.43
CA PHE A 48 -0.02 7.75 5.88
C PHE A 48 -0.60 7.01 4.68
N ALA A 49 -1.91 6.73 4.69
CA ALA A 49 -2.60 6.16 3.54
C ALA A 49 -2.51 7.09 2.31
N ASN A 50 -2.73 8.40 2.49
CA ASN A 50 -2.63 9.39 1.42
C ASN A 50 -1.19 9.62 0.94
N SER A 51 -0.23 9.70 1.87
CA SER A 51 1.19 9.79 1.52
C SER A 51 1.59 8.62 0.61
N THR A 52 1.18 7.40 0.98
CA THR A 52 1.43 6.19 0.20
C THR A 52 0.70 6.21 -1.15
N GLN A 53 -0.55 6.70 -1.19
CA GLN A 53 -1.27 6.88 -2.45
C GLN A 53 -0.55 7.86 -3.40
N GLY A 54 0.01 8.94 -2.87
CA GLY A 54 0.83 9.89 -3.63
C GLY A 54 2.08 9.24 -4.23
N LEU A 55 2.75 8.38 -3.46
CA LEU A 55 3.88 7.59 -3.97
C LEU A 55 3.46 6.62 -5.08
N ILE A 56 2.36 5.88 -4.90
CA ILE A 56 1.82 4.96 -5.92
C ILE A 56 1.56 5.71 -7.23
N MET A 57 0.91 6.88 -7.16
CA MET A 57 0.67 7.71 -8.35
C MET A 57 1.97 8.21 -9.00
N SER A 58 2.98 8.51 -8.20
CA SER A 58 4.29 8.91 -8.70
C SER A 58 4.99 7.77 -9.44
N ILE A 59 4.93 6.55 -8.90
CA ILE A 59 5.49 5.36 -9.56
C ILE A 59 4.77 5.11 -10.90
N PHE A 60 3.44 5.17 -10.93
CA PHE A 60 2.69 5.02 -12.17
C PHE A 60 3.03 6.08 -13.20
N ASN A 61 3.02 7.36 -12.81
CA ASN A 61 3.18 8.47 -13.76
C ASN A 61 4.62 8.63 -14.24
N SER A 62 5.62 8.28 -13.43
CA SER A 62 7.03 8.44 -13.78
C SER A 62 7.63 7.17 -14.39
N TYR A 63 7.05 6.00 -14.14
CA TYR A 63 7.63 4.73 -14.53
C TYR A 63 6.63 3.77 -15.20
N SER A 64 5.64 3.25 -14.47
CA SER A 64 4.90 2.07 -14.95
C SER A 64 3.97 2.35 -16.14
N LEU A 65 3.37 3.54 -16.22
CA LEU A 65 2.49 3.93 -17.33
C LEU A 65 3.25 4.59 -18.50
N ILE A 66 4.58 4.71 -18.41
CA ILE A 66 5.41 5.26 -19.47
C ILE A 66 5.70 4.18 -20.51
N GLU A 67 5.09 4.30 -21.69
CA GLU A 67 5.26 3.33 -22.80
C GLU A 67 6.69 3.28 -23.34
N ASP A 68 7.39 4.42 -23.40
CA ASP A 68 8.76 4.50 -23.93
C ASP A 68 9.79 4.02 -22.88
N PRO A 69 10.51 2.90 -23.12
CA PRO A 69 11.49 2.38 -22.17
C PRO A 69 12.66 3.33 -21.89
N ALA A 70 13.05 4.19 -22.83
CA ALA A 70 14.13 5.15 -22.65
C ALA A 70 13.71 6.26 -21.69
N VAL A 71 12.47 6.75 -21.82
CA VAL A 71 11.90 7.74 -20.88
C VAL A 71 11.72 7.12 -19.50
N ARG A 72 11.22 5.89 -19.42
CA ARG A 72 11.08 5.13 -18.17
C ARG A 72 12.42 5.00 -17.44
N THR A 73 13.47 4.60 -18.15
CA THR A 73 14.82 4.46 -17.60
C THR A 73 15.34 5.80 -17.08
N LYS A 74 15.18 6.88 -17.86
CA LYS A 74 15.58 8.23 -17.47
C LYS A 74 14.86 8.74 -16.22
N ASN A 75 13.59 8.36 -16.04
CA ASN A 75 12.77 8.80 -14.91
C ASN A 75 13.01 8.00 -13.64
N LYS A 76 13.74 6.88 -13.70
CA LYS A 76 13.97 6.00 -12.55
C LYS A 76 14.72 6.71 -11.42
N ASP A 77 15.86 7.35 -11.73
CA ASP A 77 16.66 8.03 -10.70
C ASP A 77 15.92 9.19 -10.05
N PRO A 78 15.25 10.10 -10.79
CA PRO A 78 14.40 11.14 -10.20
C PRO A 78 13.25 10.56 -9.36
N LEU A 79 12.56 9.51 -9.82
CA LEU A 79 11.51 8.86 -9.04
C LEU A 79 12.04 8.35 -7.69
N ILE A 80 13.25 7.77 -7.69
CA ILE A 80 13.90 7.30 -6.47
C ILE A 80 14.26 8.49 -5.57
N SER A 81 14.96 9.51 -6.08
CA SER A 81 15.46 10.62 -5.26
C SER A 81 14.36 11.54 -4.74
N ASP A 82 13.33 11.78 -5.53
CA ASP A 82 12.36 12.85 -5.27
C ASP A 82 11.08 12.31 -4.61
N ASN A 83 10.80 11.01 -4.74
CA ASN A 83 9.54 10.42 -4.27
C ASN A 83 9.77 9.22 -3.33
N ILE A 84 10.49 8.18 -3.78
CA ILE A 84 10.65 6.94 -2.99
C ILE A 84 11.51 7.20 -1.74
N ALA A 85 12.70 7.80 -1.89
CA ALA A 85 13.60 8.01 -0.75
C ALA A 85 13.02 8.95 0.32
N PRO A 86 12.36 10.09 -0.02
CA PRO A 86 11.67 10.91 0.96
C PRO A 86 10.52 10.17 1.66
N TRP A 87 9.74 9.38 0.92
CA TRP A 87 8.67 8.56 1.51
C TRP A 87 9.23 7.54 2.50
N ILE A 88 10.27 6.78 2.11
CA ILE A 88 10.95 5.80 2.97
C ILE A 88 11.41 6.47 4.26
N LYS A 89 12.14 7.59 4.13
CA LYS A 89 12.68 8.32 5.29
C LYS A 89 11.57 8.74 6.25
N TYR A 90 10.49 9.33 5.74
CA TYR A 90 9.40 9.82 6.57
C TYR A 90 8.62 8.69 7.25
N HIS A 91 8.30 7.64 6.50
CA HIS A 91 7.50 6.52 6.98
C HIS A 91 8.28 5.64 7.98
N GLU A 92 9.56 5.36 7.70
CA GLU A 92 10.45 4.62 8.61
C GLU A 92 10.61 5.37 9.93
N GLN A 93 10.85 6.69 9.90
CA GLN A 93 10.96 7.51 11.11
C GLN A 93 9.68 7.48 11.96
N HIS A 94 8.51 7.57 11.32
CA HIS A 94 7.24 7.50 12.02
C HIS A 94 7.02 6.13 12.68
N LEU A 95 7.26 5.04 11.95
CA LEU A 95 7.10 3.68 12.46
C LEU A 95 8.07 3.39 13.62
N GLN A 96 9.32 3.89 13.53
CA GLN A 96 10.27 3.81 14.65
C GLN A 96 9.78 4.59 15.87
N ALA A 97 9.22 5.78 15.68
CA ALA A 97 8.64 6.57 16.77
C ALA A 97 7.42 5.89 17.41
N ASN A 98 6.68 5.07 16.65
CA ASN A 98 5.62 4.19 17.17
C ASN A 98 6.16 2.87 17.76
N GLY A 99 7.46 2.77 18.02
CA GLY A 99 8.10 1.62 18.67
C GLY A 99 8.44 0.47 17.73
N ALA A 100 8.43 0.68 16.41
CA ALA A 100 8.71 -0.33 15.39
C ALA A 100 7.90 -1.63 15.59
N ASN A 101 6.64 -1.48 16.03
CA ASN A 101 5.77 -2.60 16.37
C ASN A 101 5.04 -3.22 15.17
N GLY A 102 5.28 -2.70 13.96
CA GLY A 102 4.64 -3.14 12.71
C GLY A 102 3.31 -2.47 12.38
N HIS A 103 2.97 -1.38 13.07
CA HIS A 103 1.74 -0.63 12.82
C HIS A 103 1.97 0.88 12.72
N TYR A 104 1.31 1.56 11.79
CA TYR A 104 1.36 3.03 11.71
C TYR A 104 0.65 3.72 12.88
N VAL A 105 -0.44 3.15 13.39
CA VAL A 105 -1.26 3.79 14.42
C VAL A 105 -1.55 2.80 15.54
N GLY A 106 -1.07 3.13 16.74
CA GLY A 106 -1.24 2.26 17.91
C GLY A 106 -0.52 0.92 17.71
N ASN A 107 -1.26 -0.18 17.87
CA ASN A 107 -0.75 -1.55 17.79
C ASN A 107 -1.70 -2.48 17.02
N LYS A 108 -2.47 -1.93 16.07
CA LYS A 108 -3.44 -2.67 15.27
C LYS A 108 -3.25 -2.35 13.80
N VAL A 109 -3.66 -3.30 12.96
CA VAL A 109 -3.69 -3.15 11.51
C VAL A 109 -4.68 -2.06 11.12
N SER A 110 -4.26 -1.25 10.16
CA SER A 110 -5.00 -0.13 9.58
C SER A 110 -4.80 -0.08 8.07
N LEU A 111 -5.58 0.76 7.38
CA LEU A 111 -5.44 1.00 5.94
C LEU A 111 -4.03 1.50 5.56
N ALA A 112 -3.35 2.22 6.46
CA ALA A 112 -1.97 2.65 6.23
C ALA A 112 -1.00 1.47 6.14
N ASP A 113 -1.20 0.44 6.96
CA ASP A 113 -0.39 -0.78 6.94
C ASP A 113 -0.62 -1.57 5.65
N VAL A 114 -1.89 -1.74 5.26
CA VAL A 114 -2.29 -2.42 4.01
C VAL A 114 -1.69 -1.75 2.78
N LYS A 115 -1.81 -0.43 2.66
CA LYS A 115 -1.22 0.33 1.53
C LYS A 115 0.31 0.27 1.55
N THR A 116 0.91 0.26 2.73
CA THR A 116 2.37 0.16 2.86
C THR A 116 2.87 -1.20 2.38
N ASP A 117 2.26 -2.29 2.81
CA ASP A 117 2.64 -3.63 2.33
C ASP A 117 2.56 -3.74 0.79
N TYR A 118 1.53 -3.14 0.19
CA TYR A 118 1.39 -3.06 -1.25
C TYR A 118 2.49 -2.24 -1.94
N VAL A 119 2.77 -1.00 -1.47
CA VAL A 119 3.76 -0.13 -2.12
C VAL A 119 5.19 -0.67 -1.99
N VAL A 120 5.49 -1.42 -0.92
CA VAL A 120 6.81 -2.05 -0.78
C VAL A 120 7.05 -3.04 -1.93
N SER A 121 6.04 -3.78 -2.39
CA SER A 121 6.19 -4.68 -3.54
C SER A 121 6.48 -3.90 -4.83
N MET A 122 5.90 -2.72 -4.99
CA MET A 122 6.19 -1.84 -6.12
C MET A 122 7.62 -1.29 -6.07
N ILE A 123 8.10 -0.91 -4.88
CA ILE A 123 9.48 -0.44 -4.70
C ILE A 123 10.48 -1.57 -4.98
N GLN A 124 10.20 -2.79 -4.52
CA GLN A 124 11.04 -3.95 -4.81
C GLN A 124 11.02 -4.33 -6.29
N GLY A 125 9.89 -4.19 -6.97
CA GLY A 125 9.84 -4.33 -8.43
C GLY A 125 10.76 -3.35 -9.16
N LEU A 126 10.91 -2.12 -8.64
CA LEU A 126 11.79 -1.11 -9.23
C LEU A 126 13.28 -1.30 -8.89
N SER A 127 13.59 -1.71 -7.66
CA SER A 127 14.93 -1.58 -7.09
C SER A 127 15.49 -2.86 -6.48
N GLY A 128 14.77 -3.98 -6.56
CA GLY A 128 15.06 -5.15 -5.73
C GLY A 128 15.02 -4.77 -4.24
N ASP A 129 15.90 -5.38 -3.46
CA ASP A 129 15.94 -5.19 -2.01
C ASP A 129 16.81 -3.99 -1.57
N GLU A 130 17.31 -3.19 -2.51
CA GLU A 130 18.27 -2.11 -2.25
C GLU A 130 17.66 -0.93 -1.46
N LEU A 131 16.38 -0.65 -1.64
CA LEU A 131 15.71 0.49 -0.99
C LEU A 131 14.83 0.07 0.17
N VAL A 132 14.18 -1.10 0.10
CA VAL A 132 13.29 -1.60 1.14
C VAL A 132 13.57 -3.07 1.39
N SER A 133 14.04 -3.37 2.59
CA SER A 133 14.33 -4.72 3.08
C SER A 133 14.42 -4.68 4.61
N GLU A 134 14.61 -5.84 5.24
CA GLU A 134 14.79 -5.93 6.69
C GLU A 134 16.00 -5.11 7.18
N GLU A 135 17.09 -5.09 6.40
CA GLU A 135 18.31 -4.38 6.76
C GLU A 135 18.17 -2.87 6.51
N MET A 136 17.58 -2.47 5.38
CA MET A 136 17.54 -1.07 4.96
C MET A 136 16.44 -0.26 5.66
N THR A 137 15.30 -0.91 5.94
CA THR A 137 14.08 -0.26 6.44
C THR A 137 13.37 -1.19 7.43
N PRO A 138 13.97 -1.48 8.60
CA PRO A 138 13.47 -2.51 9.50
C PRO A 138 12.04 -2.25 10.01
N ALA A 139 11.65 -0.99 10.24
CA ALA A 139 10.31 -0.69 10.75
C ALA A 139 9.23 -0.82 9.66
N ILE A 140 9.50 -0.35 8.43
CA ILE A 140 8.63 -0.61 7.27
C ILE A 140 8.55 -2.12 6.99
N TRP A 141 9.68 -2.82 7.03
CA TRP A 141 9.69 -4.28 6.84
C TRP A 141 8.88 -5.00 7.89
N ARG A 142 8.90 -4.52 9.14
CA ARG A 142 8.07 -5.06 10.21
C ARG A 142 6.58 -4.96 9.93
N VAL A 143 6.11 -3.90 9.26
CA VAL A 143 4.70 -3.77 8.84
C VAL A 143 4.32 -4.94 7.94
N ARG A 144 5.13 -5.25 6.94
CA ARG A 144 4.91 -6.40 6.06
C ARG A 144 4.92 -7.72 6.84
N GLN A 145 5.88 -7.91 7.73
CA GLN A 145 5.96 -9.12 8.55
C GLN A 145 4.70 -9.31 9.42
N GLU A 146 4.12 -8.24 9.98
CA GLU A 146 2.86 -8.35 10.72
C GLU A 146 1.66 -8.60 9.79
N MET A 147 1.63 -8.00 8.61
CA MET A 147 0.61 -8.28 7.59
C MET A 147 0.61 -9.75 7.14
N ASP A 148 1.79 -10.34 6.95
CA ASP A 148 1.97 -11.73 6.53
C ASP A 148 1.55 -12.76 7.60
N LYS A 149 1.36 -12.33 8.85
CA LYS A 149 0.83 -13.20 9.93
C LYS A 149 -0.70 -13.25 9.96
N ILE A 150 -1.38 -12.38 9.23
CA ILE A 150 -2.84 -12.38 9.17
C ILE A 150 -3.25 -13.56 8.29
N GLU A 151 -3.96 -14.53 8.86
CA GLU A 151 -4.35 -15.79 8.19
C GLU A 151 -4.92 -15.56 6.79
N GLY A 152 -5.93 -14.71 6.65
CA GLY A 152 -6.54 -14.42 5.34
C GLY A 152 -5.59 -13.73 4.34
N VAL A 153 -4.61 -12.95 4.80
CA VAL A 153 -3.59 -12.34 3.93
C VAL A 153 -2.57 -13.40 3.50
N ALA A 154 -2.12 -14.24 4.43
CA ALA A 154 -1.20 -15.33 4.13
C ALA A 154 -1.82 -16.34 3.15
N GLU A 155 -3.07 -16.73 3.37
CA GLU A 155 -3.84 -17.59 2.47
C GLU A 155 -4.00 -16.95 1.08
N TRP A 156 -4.35 -15.67 1.03
CA TRP A 156 -4.47 -14.94 -0.23
C TRP A 156 -3.14 -14.91 -0.99
N LYS A 157 -2.03 -14.54 -0.34
CA LYS A 157 -0.69 -14.49 -0.96
C LYS A 157 -0.20 -15.88 -1.42
N ALA A 158 -0.64 -16.95 -0.76
CA ALA A 158 -0.31 -18.32 -1.16
C ALA A 158 -1.15 -18.84 -2.34
N SER A 159 -2.27 -18.20 -2.66
CA SER A 159 -3.18 -18.62 -3.72
C SER A 159 -2.57 -18.52 -5.12
N GLU A 160 -3.01 -19.39 -6.03
CA GLU A 160 -2.61 -19.31 -7.44
C GLU A 160 -3.12 -18.04 -8.12
N GLU A 161 -4.27 -17.53 -7.70
CA GLU A 161 -4.83 -16.26 -8.20
C GLU A 161 -3.89 -15.09 -7.90
N TYR A 162 -3.41 -14.97 -6.66
CA TYR A 162 -2.46 -13.92 -6.30
C TYR A 162 -1.16 -14.03 -7.08
N LYS A 163 -0.62 -15.24 -7.27
CA LYS A 163 0.61 -15.45 -8.04
C LYS A 163 0.43 -15.06 -9.51
N SER A 164 -0.66 -15.49 -10.14
CA SER A 164 -1.01 -15.12 -11.52
C SER A 164 -1.16 -13.62 -11.68
N LEU A 165 -1.90 -12.96 -10.78
CA LEU A 165 -2.05 -11.51 -10.78
C LEU A 165 -0.71 -10.81 -10.56
N GLY A 166 0.16 -11.36 -9.71
CA GLY A 166 1.52 -10.87 -9.51
C GLY A 166 2.31 -10.87 -10.81
N GLU A 167 2.40 -12.01 -11.49
CA GLU A 167 3.11 -12.15 -12.77
C GLU A 167 2.55 -11.21 -13.85
N GLU A 168 1.22 -11.13 -13.98
CA GLU A 168 0.55 -10.24 -14.92
C GLU A 168 0.84 -8.76 -14.62
N ASN A 169 0.79 -8.37 -13.35
CA ASN A 169 1.09 -7.00 -12.93
C ASN A 169 2.57 -6.67 -13.14
N PHE A 170 3.50 -7.59 -12.85
CA PHE A 170 4.92 -7.37 -13.11
C PHE A 170 5.18 -7.12 -14.60
N ALA A 171 4.58 -7.94 -15.46
CA ALA A 171 4.67 -7.76 -16.91
C ALA A 171 4.03 -6.45 -17.39
N PHE A 172 2.83 -6.12 -16.90
CA PHE A 172 2.10 -4.92 -17.29
C PHE A 172 2.79 -3.64 -16.82
N LEU A 173 3.26 -3.60 -15.58
CA LEU A 173 3.95 -2.46 -14.98
C LEU A 173 5.40 -2.33 -15.48
N GLY A 174 5.91 -3.37 -16.16
CA GLY A 174 7.22 -3.47 -16.78
C GLY A 174 8.36 -3.25 -15.80
N TYR A 175 8.27 -4.00 -14.70
CA TYR A 175 9.38 -4.27 -13.78
C TYR A 175 10.33 -5.32 -14.39
#